data_AF-A0A496CUH9-F1
#
_entry.id   AF-A0A496CUH9-F1
#
_cell.length_a   1.000
_cell.length_b   1.000
_cell.length_c   1.000
_cell.angle_alpha   90.00
_cell.angle_beta   90.00
_cell.angle_gamma   90.00
#
_symmetry.space_group_name_H-M   'P 1'
#
loop_
_entity.id
_entity.type
_entity.pdbx_description
1 polymer ?
#
loop_
_entity_poly.entity_id
_entity_poly.type
_entity_poly.pdbx_seq_one_letter_code
_entity_poly.pdbx_strand_id
1 'polypeptide(L)'
;MNKLQDIKDKYQLNTTDIAYILGKKSPANVYLYYDKDITELTINQLIRLHEKTKVDYNTLLGNTIFTPDNICNKKGETIEYKYLASILDNPNEYNRLFDKLKEDLKKELTK
;
A
#
# COMPACT_ATOMS: atom_id res chain seq x y z
N MET A 1 17.24 6.75 10.43
CA MET A 1 17.66 6.46 9.06
C MET A 1 16.46 6.65 8.13
N ASN A 2 15.76 7.79 8.30
CA ASN A 2 14.40 7.95 7.79
C ASN A 2 14.23 9.28 7.06
N LYS A 3 15.32 10.00 6.72
CA LYS A 3 15.20 11.21 5.92
C LYS A 3 15.17 10.88 4.43
N LEU A 4 14.53 11.74 3.65
CA LEU A 4 14.49 11.61 2.20
C LEU A 4 15.90 11.62 1.58
N GLN A 5 16.85 12.36 2.17
CA GLN A 5 18.27 12.32 1.80
C GLN A 5 18.88 10.91 1.95
N ASP A 6 18.65 10.26 3.09
CA ASP A 6 19.23 8.94 3.38
C ASP A 6 18.78 7.92 2.33
N ILE A 7 17.50 7.97 1.96
CA ILE A 7 16.89 7.12 0.93
C ILE A 7 17.47 7.45 -0.45
N LYS A 8 17.58 8.74 -0.77
CA LYS A 8 18.16 9.20 -2.03
C LYS A 8 19.56 8.63 -2.22
N ASP A 9 20.40 8.70 -1.19
CA ASP A 9 21.79 8.27 -1.28
C ASP A 9 21.90 6.73 -1.27
N LYS A 10 21.12 6.06 -0.40
CA LYS A 10 21.10 4.58 -0.32
C LYS A 10 20.67 3.92 -1.62
N TYR A 11 19.65 4.46 -2.30
CA TYR A 11 19.10 3.90 -3.53
C TYR A 11 19.53 4.67 -4.79
N GLN A 12 20.54 5.54 -4.67
CA GLN A 12 21.14 6.30 -5.78
C GLN A 12 20.10 7.08 -6.63
N LEU A 13 19.06 7.60 -5.98
CA LEU A 13 18.02 8.39 -6.65
C LEU A 13 18.58 9.76 -7.06
N ASN A 14 18.25 10.21 -8.28
CA ASN A 14 18.62 11.55 -8.74
C ASN A 14 17.56 12.59 -8.36
N THR A 15 17.84 13.86 -8.61
CA THR A 15 16.91 14.98 -8.31
C THR A 15 15.57 14.88 -9.05
N THR A 16 15.55 14.32 -10.25
CA THR A 16 14.32 14.07 -11.03
C THR A 16 13.46 12.99 -10.37
N ASP A 17 14.07 11.92 -9.87
CA ASP A 17 13.34 10.89 -9.13
C ASP A 17 12.74 11.45 -7.84
N ILE A 18 13.48 12.28 -7.11
CA ILE A 18 12.93 12.96 -5.91
C ILE A 18 11.79 13.92 -6.28
N ALA A 19 11.91 14.66 -7.39
CA ALA A 19 10.83 15.52 -7.87
C ALA A 19 9.56 14.72 -8.16
N TYR A 20 9.71 13.58 -8.85
CA TYR A 20 8.62 12.66 -9.14
C TYR A 20 7.95 12.15 -7.86
N ILE A 21 8.75 11.66 -6.91
CA ILE A 21 8.27 11.19 -5.60
C ILE A 21 7.46 12.27 -4.90
N LEU A 22 7.98 13.50 -4.84
CA LEU A 22 7.31 14.64 -4.21
C LEU A 22 6.11 15.17 -5.01
N GLY A 23 5.89 14.70 -6.25
CA GLY A 23 4.84 15.20 -7.14
C GLY A 23 5.11 16.60 -7.70
N LYS A 24 6.37 16.99 -7.79
CA LYS A 24 6.81 18.27 -8.33
C LYS A 24 7.03 18.15 -9.84
N LYS A 25 6.62 19.18 -10.59
CA LYS A 25 6.81 19.26 -12.04
C LYS A 25 8.25 19.53 -12.47
N SER A 26 9.11 19.95 -11.53
CA SER A 26 10.50 20.31 -11.79
C SER A 26 11.39 19.79 -10.66
N PRO A 27 12.63 19.34 -10.98
CA PRO A 27 13.65 18.98 -9.99
C PRO A 27 14.27 20.20 -9.29
N ALA A 28 13.91 21.43 -9.70
CA ALA A 28 14.35 22.63 -9.01
C ALA A 28 13.93 22.60 -7.53
N ASN A 29 14.87 22.93 -6.66
CA ASN A 29 14.65 23.10 -5.22
C ASN A 29 14.14 21.86 -4.46
N VAL A 30 14.26 20.65 -5.02
CA VAL A 30 13.94 19.42 -4.28
C VAL A 30 14.85 19.20 -3.07
N TYR A 31 16.04 19.81 -3.07
CA TYR A 31 16.97 19.77 -1.94
C TYR A 31 16.41 20.38 -0.65
N LEU A 32 15.43 21.28 -0.75
CA LEU A 32 14.73 21.85 0.41
C LEU A 32 13.92 20.80 1.19
N TYR A 33 13.68 19.62 0.61
CA TYR A 33 12.90 18.54 1.20
C TYR A 33 13.76 17.36 1.65
N TYR A 34 15.09 17.45 1.52
CA TYR A 34 16.00 16.35 1.83
C TYR A 34 16.01 15.98 3.31
N ASP A 35 15.78 16.96 4.19
CA ASP A 35 15.65 16.73 5.63
C ASP A 35 14.29 16.18 6.07
N LYS A 36 13.31 16.09 5.15
CA LYS A 36 11.97 15.60 5.46
C LYS A 36 12.01 14.13 5.85
N ASP A 37 11.36 13.78 6.96
CA ASP A 37 11.19 12.39 7.37
C ASP A 37 10.22 11.67 6.40
N ILE A 38 10.55 10.42 6.04
CA ILE A 38 9.74 9.58 5.15
C ILE A 38 8.34 9.37 5.74
N THR A 39 8.22 9.33 7.07
CA THR A 39 6.93 9.18 7.76
C THR A 39 6.00 10.39 7.57
N GLU A 40 6.54 11.54 7.17
CA GLU A 40 5.76 12.74 6.84
C GLU A 40 5.36 12.81 5.36
N LEU A 41 5.74 11.82 4.55
CA LEU A 41 5.29 11.72 3.16
C LEU A 41 3.83 11.30 3.11
N THR A 42 3.10 11.86 2.14
CA THR A 42 1.72 11.42 1.89
C THR A 42 1.71 10.01 1.29
N ILE A 43 0.56 9.32 1.36
CA ILE A 43 0.40 7.96 0.80
C ILE A 43 0.83 7.92 -0.68
N ASN A 44 0.42 8.89 -1.49
CA ASN A 44 0.82 8.96 -2.91
C ASN A 44 2.34 9.12 -3.09
N GLN A 45 3.00 9.87 -2.21
CA GLN A 45 4.46 10.03 -2.24
C GLN A 45 5.16 8.74 -1.83
N LEU A 46 4.63 8.02 -0.84
CA LEU A 46 5.13 6.70 -0.44
C LEU A 46 4.99 5.66 -1.56
N ILE A 47 3.85 5.65 -2.27
CA ILE A 47 3.64 4.78 -3.44
C ILE A 47 4.69 5.07 -4.52
N ARG A 48 4.92 6.34 -4.87
CA ARG A 48 5.93 6.72 -5.87
C ARG A 48 7.35 6.39 -5.41
N LEU A 49 7.62 6.52 -4.11
CA LEU A 49 8.90 6.13 -3.53
C LEU A 49 9.12 4.62 -3.66
N HIS A 50 8.11 3.83 -3.36
CA HIS A 50 8.13 2.38 -3.61
C HIS A 50 8.35 2.07 -5.09
N GLU A 51 7.67 2.75 -6.00
CA GLU A 51 7.85 2.53 -7.44
C GLU A 51 9.28 2.78 -7.92
N LYS A 52 9.98 3.77 -7.34
CA LYS A 52 11.36 4.13 -7.69
C LYS A 52 12.40 3.24 -7.02
N THR A 53 12.15 2.81 -5.79
CA THR A 53 13.12 1.99 -5.03
C THR A 53 12.89 0.49 -5.18
N LYS A 54 11.66 0.07 -5.52
CA LYS A 54 11.18 -1.33 -5.51
C LYS A 54 11.30 -2.01 -4.14
N VAL A 55 11.36 -1.23 -3.07
CA VAL A 55 11.49 -1.70 -1.69
C VAL A 55 10.13 -1.69 -1.00
N ASP A 56 9.84 -2.72 -0.20
CA ASP A 56 8.58 -2.79 0.54
C ASP A 56 8.41 -1.62 1.53
N TYR A 57 7.16 -1.28 1.85
CA TYR A 57 6.84 -0.13 2.68
C TYR A 57 7.38 -0.22 4.11
N ASN A 58 7.45 -1.42 4.70
CA ASN A 58 7.96 -1.61 6.06
C ASN A 58 9.47 -1.35 6.12
N THR A 59 10.21 -1.82 5.11
CA THR A 59 11.64 -1.56 4.95
C THR A 59 11.92 -0.08 4.67
N LEU A 60 11.08 0.60 3.90
CA LEU A 60 11.21 2.04 3.64
C LEU A 60 10.96 2.90 4.89
N LEU A 61 9.96 2.53 5.70
CA LEU A 61 9.55 3.30 6.88
C LEU A 61 10.35 2.91 8.14
N GLY A 62 11.18 1.87 8.06
CA GLY A 62 12.03 1.40 9.17
C GLY A 62 11.25 0.82 10.36
N ASN A 63 9.95 0.56 10.17
CA ASN A 63 9.02 0.07 11.18
C ASN A 63 8.06 -0.93 10.55
N THR A 64 7.63 -1.94 11.31
CA THR A 64 6.57 -2.87 10.90
C THR A 64 5.21 -2.17 11.02
N ILE A 65 4.95 -1.20 10.15
CA ILE A 65 3.73 -0.37 10.19
C ILE A 65 2.57 -1.13 9.55
N PHE A 66 2.83 -1.83 8.45
CA PHE A 66 1.85 -2.63 7.73
C PHE A 66 2.02 -4.10 8.08
N THR A 67 1.57 -4.47 9.28
CA THR A 67 1.32 -5.87 9.64
C THR A 67 -0.17 -6.16 9.50
N PRO A 68 -0.57 -7.42 9.30
CA PRO A 68 -1.98 -7.82 9.45
C PRO A 68 -2.56 -7.32 10.77
N ASP A 69 -1.78 -7.40 11.85
CA ASP A 69 -2.16 -6.87 13.16
C ASP A 69 -2.44 -5.36 13.11
N ASN A 70 -1.60 -4.54 12.48
CA ASN A 70 -1.79 -3.08 12.44
C ASN A 70 -2.84 -2.60 11.43
N ILE A 71 -3.12 -3.38 10.38
CA ILE A 71 -4.12 -3.07 9.36
C ILE A 71 -5.52 -3.53 9.81
N CYS A 72 -5.58 -4.66 10.52
CA CYS A 72 -6.83 -5.30 10.91
C CYS A 72 -7.22 -5.09 12.39
N ASN A 73 -6.32 -4.63 13.27
CA ASN A 73 -6.68 -4.34 14.66
C ASN A 73 -7.50 -3.04 14.76
N LYS A 74 -8.82 -3.20 14.84
CA LYS A 74 -9.59 -2.42 15.82
C LYS A 74 -9.13 -2.87 17.21
N LYS A 75 -8.67 -1.93 18.05
CA LYS A 75 -8.23 -2.21 19.42
C LYS A 75 -9.24 -3.13 20.14
N GLY A 76 -8.80 -4.33 20.51
CA GLY A 76 -9.55 -5.24 21.40
C GLY A 76 -10.06 -6.54 20.76
N GLU A 77 -9.88 -6.78 19.46
CA GLU A 77 -10.25 -8.05 18.83
C GLU A 77 -9.01 -8.88 18.51
N THR A 78 -8.84 -10.02 19.20
CA THR A 78 -7.89 -11.05 18.81
C THR A 78 -8.38 -11.64 17.49
N ILE A 79 -7.77 -11.27 16.36
CA ILE A 79 -8.06 -11.94 15.09
C ILE A 79 -7.32 -13.26 15.12
N GLU A 80 -8.04 -14.35 15.36
CA GLU A 80 -7.55 -15.68 15.01
C GLU A 80 -7.17 -15.66 13.52
N TYR A 81 -5.93 -16.03 13.20
CA TYR A 81 -5.39 -16.17 11.83
C TYR A 81 -6.23 -17.06 10.89
N LYS A 82 -7.33 -17.67 11.38
CA LYS A 82 -8.36 -18.37 10.60
C LYS A 82 -9.16 -17.49 9.64
N TYR A 83 -9.13 -16.15 9.77
CA TYR A 83 -9.93 -15.26 8.91
C TYR A 83 -9.24 -14.82 7.60
N LEU A 84 -8.02 -15.30 7.30
CA LEU A 84 -7.49 -15.34 5.93
C LEU A 84 -7.95 -16.60 5.17
N ALA A 85 -9.09 -17.19 5.56
CA ALA A 85 -9.76 -18.16 4.72
C ALA A 85 -10.23 -17.43 3.45
N SER A 86 -9.78 -17.90 2.29
CA SER A 86 -10.35 -17.46 1.01
C SER A 86 -11.87 -17.66 1.08
N ILE A 87 -12.66 -16.85 0.39
CA ILE A 87 -14.10 -17.15 0.22
C ILE A 87 -14.29 -18.57 -0.38
N LEU A 88 -13.29 -19.07 -1.11
CA LEU A 88 -13.22 -20.44 -1.61
C LEU A 88 -13.09 -21.50 -0.50
N ASP A 89 -12.58 -21.12 0.67
CA ASP A 89 -12.41 -22.00 1.82
C ASP A 89 -13.63 -21.96 2.77
N ASN A 90 -14.65 -21.16 2.45
CA ASN A 90 -15.94 -21.13 3.13
C ASN A 90 -17.06 -21.61 2.17
N PRO A 91 -17.39 -22.92 2.18
CA PRO A 91 -18.34 -23.52 1.24
C PRO A 91 -19.71 -22.85 1.24
N ASN A 92 -20.15 -22.33 2.40
CA ASN A 92 -21.45 -21.69 2.52
C ASN A 92 -21.48 -20.34 1.80
N GLU A 93 -20.42 -19.53 1.95
CA GLU A 93 -20.34 -18.21 1.31
C GLU A 93 -20.06 -18.33 -0.18
N TYR A 94 -19.24 -19.31 -0.60
CA TYR A 94 -19.05 -19.66 -2.01
C TYR A 94 -20.38 -20.01 -2.68
N ASN A 95 -21.16 -20.92 -2.09
CA ASN A 95 -22.45 -21.34 -2.65
C ASN A 95 -23.44 -20.16 -2.73
N ARG A 96 -23.50 -19.32 -1.69
CA ARG A 96 -24.36 -18.13 -1.68
C ARG A 96 -24.04 -17.16 -2.82
N LEU A 97 -22.76 -16.87 -3.04
CA LEU A 97 -22.32 -15.97 -4.11
C LEU A 97 -22.50 -16.58 -5.50
N PHE A 98 -22.25 -17.89 -5.64
CA PHE A 98 -22.45 -18.61 -6.90
C PHE A 98 -23.92 -18.65 -7.31
N ASP A 99 -24.84 -18.89 -6.37
CA ASP A 99 -26.28 -18.90 -6.67
C ASP A 99 -26.81 -17.50 -6.96
N LYS A 100 -26.29 -16.46 -6.28
CA LYS A 100 -26.60 -15.07 -6.63
C LYS A 100 -26.16 -14.74 -8.06
N LEU A 101 -24.95 -15.15 -8.45
CA LEU A 101 -24.44 -14.94 -9.81
C LEU A 101 -25.32 -15.61 -10.87
N LYS A 102 -25.79 -16.85 -10.62
CA LYS A 102 -26.74 -17.53 -11.52
C LYS A 102 -28.03 -16.75 -11.69
N GLU A 103 -28.61 -16.25 -10.59
CA GLU A 103 -29.86 -15.49 -10.63
C GLU A 103 -29.70 -14.17 -11.37
N ASP A 104 -28.60 -13.46 -11.14
CA ASP A 104 -28.33 -12.20 -11.84
C ASP A 104 -28.08 -12.42 -13.34
N LEU A 105 -27.38 -13.50 -13.73
CA LEU A 105 -27.21 -13.89 -15.13
C LEU A 105 -28.51 -14.27 -15.82
N LYS A 106 -29.39 -15.02 -15.14
CA LYS A 106 -30.73 -15.34 -15.69
C LYS A 106 -31.51 -14.07 -15.99
N LYS A 107 -31.54 -13.11 -15.06
CA LYS A 107 -32.25 -11.83 -15.24
C LYS A 107 -31.76 -11.05 -16.46
N GLU A 108 -30.45 -11.01 -16.67
CA GLU A 108 -29.84 -10.33 -17.82
C GLU A 108 -30.12 -11.05 -19.15
N LEU A 109 -30.20 -12.39 -19.15
CA LEU A 109 -30.53 -13.18 -20.35
C LEU A 109 -32.02 -13.18 -20.70
N THR A 110 -32.88 -12.80 -19.76
CA THR A 110 -34.34 -12.70 -19.97
C THR A 110 -34.83 -11.27 -20.25
N LYS A 111 -33.93 -10.28 -20.32
CA LYS A 111 -34.20 -8.92 -20.80
C LYS A 111 -33.99 -8.84 -22.31
#